data_AF-A0A953GTZ0-F1
#
_entry.id   AF-A0A953GTZ0-F1
#
_cell.length_a   1.000
_cell.length_b   1.000
_cell.length_c   1.000
_cell.angle_alpha   90.00
_cell.angle_beta   90.00
_cell.angle_gamma   90.00
#
_symmetry.space_group_name_H-M   'P 1'
#
loop_
_entity.id
_entity.type
_entity.pdbx_description
1 polymer ?
#
loop_
_entity_poly.entity_id
_entity_poly.type
_entity_poly.pdbx_seq_one_letter_code
_entity_poly.pdbx_strand_id
1 'polypeptide(L)'
;MLTATAQPPGSMPMTDIYGHMGIGTITPDKSAILDLSSTTAGFLMPRLTNAQRNAIVNPATGLMIFNTDTKTIEFNIGTTFAPIWDPVVTASSSGLFWSLTGNAATNPAVNFIGTTDAQPLVVRTSSTERLRVATTGEVGIGTAAPTAGRLLEVAGSAGAANVRLGSASGAANASAWAPTANDGLVTADANGDLLKRSAGAVVGSVAWLKTGNGGAFTDGVDNLMGTTSNAPLNVIVNGARAMRFEPNATSANIIGGFNGNSVTAGAVGATIAGGG
;
A
#
# COMPACT_ATOMS: atom_id res chain seq x y z
N MET A 1 44.31 69.07 -27.23
CA MET A 1 43.10 68.24 -27.05
C MET A 1 43.34 67.35 -25.84
N LEU A 2 42.77 67.71 -24.69
CA LEU A 2 42.75 66.84 -23.53
C LEU A 2 41.65 65.80 -23.78
N THR A 3 42.00 64.61 -24.22
CA THR A 3 41.06 63.49 -24.26
C THR A 3 40.89 62.99 -22.83
N ALA A 4 39.83 63.44 -22.16
CA ALA A 4 39.35 62.81 -20.95
C ALA A 4 38.87 61.40 -21.31
N THR A 5 39.71 60.40 -21.08
CA THR A 5 39.26 59.01 -21.03
C THR A 5 38.35 58.88 -19.81
N ALA A 6 37.04 58.89 -20.04
CA ALA A 6 36.06 58.57 -19.02
C ALA A 6 36.43 57.21 -18.40
N GLN A 7 36.62 57.21 -17.07
CA GLN A 7 36.78 55.99 -16.29
C GLN A 7 35.62 55.03 -16.62
N PRO A 8 35.86 53.75 -16.93
CA PRO A 8 34.77 52.80 -17.19
C PRO A 8 33.85 52.80 -15.96
N PRO A 9 32.51 52.83 -16.15
CA PRO A 9 31.57 53.07 -15.07
C PRO A 9 31.55 51.87 -14.11
N GLY A 10 32.42 51.90 -13.12
CA GLY A 10 32.29 51.10 -11.92
C GLY A 10 31.12 51.63 -11.10
N SER A 11 29.97 50.96 -11.23
CA SER A 11 29.07 50.66 -10.11
C SER A 11 28.57 51.81 -9.23
N MET A 12 28.47 53.04 -9.73
CA MET A 12 27.83 54.11 -8.95
C MET A 12 26.30 53.96 -9.03
N PRO A 13 25.56 54.20 -7.93
CA PRO A 13 24.11 54.28 -7.98
C PRO A 13 23.68 55.29 -9.04
N MET A 14 22.74 54.91 -9.88
CA MET A 14 22.16 55.74 -10.92
C MET A 14 20.67 55.93 -10.65
N THR A 15 20.16 57.13 -10.88
CA THR A 15 18.72 57.39 -10.95
C THR A 15 18.37 57.80 -12.37
N ASP A 16 17.39 57.14 -12.98
CA ASP A 16 16.95 57.49 -14.33
C ASP A 16 15.96 58.68 -14.32
N ILE A 17 15.51 59.11 -15.49
CA ILE A 17 14.58 60.24 -15.63
C ILE A 17 13.19 59.97 -15.01
N TYR A 18 12.90 58.72 -14.69
CA TYR A 18 11.63 58.29 -14.11
C TYR A 18 11.74 57.99 -12.60
N GLY A 19 12.93 58.17 -12.00
CA GLY A 19 13.15 58.01 -10.56
C GLY A 19 13.49 56.58 -10.12
N HIS A 20 13.80 55.66 -11.04
CA HIS A 20 14.24 54.31 -10.70
C HIS A 20 15.72 54.34 -10.28
N MET A 21 16.05 53.67 -9.18
CA MET A 21 17.43 53.53 -8.69
C MET A 21 18.05 52.24 -9.24
N GLY A 22 19.17 52.34 -9.96
CA GLY A 22 19.99 51.22 -10.38
C GLY A 22 21.31 51.17 -9.61
N ILE A 23 21.72 50.01 -9.12
CA ILE A 23 23.07 49.77 -8.61
C ILE A 23 23.68 48.61 -9.38
N GLY A 24 24.78 48.86 -10.10
CA GLY A 24 25.40 47.87 -10.98
C GLY A 24 24.68 47.67 -12.33
N THR A 25 23.70 48.52 -12.65
CA THR A 25 23.04 48.63 -13.95
C THR A 25 22.80 50.10 -14.30
N ILE A 26 22.92 50.44 -15.59
CA ILE A 26 22.56 51.76 -16.15
C ILE A 26 21.21 51.76 -16.88
N THR A 27 20.52 50.62 -16.86
CA THR A 27 19.18 50.48 -17.40
C THR A 27 18.36 49.71 -16.37
N PRO A 28 17.98 50.35 -15.24
CA PRO A 28 17.12 49.71 -14.26
C PRO A 28 15.86 49.18 -14.95
N ASP A 29 15.39 48.01 -14.52
CA ASP A 29 14.11 47.49 -15.01
C ASP A 29 12.98 48.48 -14.67
N LYS A 30 12.16 48.84 -15.66
CA LYS A 30 11.07 49.82 -15.52
C LYS A 30 9.96 49.38 -14.58
N SER A 31 9.93 48.10 -14.19
CA SER A 31 9.00 47.58 -13.20
C SER A 31 9.49 47.73 -11.75
N ALA A 32 10.73 48.20 -11.52
CA ALA A 32 11.35 48.29 -10.20
C ALA A 32 11.78 49.71 -9.83
N ILE A 33 11.46 50.15 -8.60
CA ILE A 33 12.00 51.41 -8.04
C ILE A 33 13.47 51.25 -7.63
N LEU A 34 13.91 50.02 -7.31
CA LEU A 34 15.31 49.68 -7.03
C LEU A 34 15.69 48.40 -7.78
N ASP A 35 16.71 48.49 -8.63
CA ASP A 35 17.28 47.37 -9.38
C ASP A 35 18.77 47.19 -9.01
N LEU A 36 19.12 46.00 -8.55
CA LEU A 36 20.47 45.65 -8.09
C LEU A 36 21.03 44.56 -9.00
N SER A 37 22.04 44.90 -9.80
CA SER A 37 22.72 43.96 -10.71
C SER A 37 24.15 43.71 -10.25
N SER A 38 24.46 42.45 -9.92
CA SER A 38 25.82 42.02 -9.61
C SER A 38 25.97 40.52 -9.87
N THR A 39 27.14 40.10 -10.33
CA THR A 39 27.52 38.68 -10.43
C THR A 39 28.36 38.21 -9.24
N THR A 40 28.80 39.14 -8.37
CA THR A 40 29.76 38.87 -7.29
C THR A 40 29.25 39.28 -5.90
N ALA A 41 28.14 40.02 -5.81
CA ALA A 41 27.55 40.48 -4.56
C ALA A 41 26.03 40.23 -4.55
N GLY A 42 25.46 40.14 -3.35
CA GLY A 42 24.01 40.04 -3.13
C GLY A 42 23.46 41.21 -2.33
N PHE A 43 22.14 41.22 -2.11
CA PHE A 43 21.49 42.18 -1.23
C PHE A 43 21.54 41.72 0.22
N LEU A 44 22.18 42.51 1.08
CA LEU A 44 22.16 42.29 2.53
C LEU A 44 21.06 43.14 3.15
N MET A 45 19.91 42.53 3.40
CA MET A 45 18.77 43.22 4.01
C MET A 45 19.04 43.62 5.47
N PRO A 46 18.29 44.58 6.05
CA PRO A 46 18.43 44.99 7.44
C PRO A 46 18.37 43.79 8.40
N ARG A 47 19.39 43.65 9.26
CA ARG A 47 19.54 42.53 10.19
C ARG A 47 19.20 42.98 11.60
N LEU A 48 18.18 42.36 12.19
CA LEU A 48 17.64 42.76 13.49
C LEU A 48 17.44 41.53 14.39
N THR A 49 17.61 41.68 15.70
CA THR A 49 17.11 40.71 16.68
C THR A 49 15.58 40.81 16.80
N ASN A 50 14.95 39.86 17.50
CA ASN A 50 13.52 39.93 17.84
C ASN A 50 13.18 41.23 18.56
N ALA A 51 14.02 41.64 19.51
CA ALA A 51 13.82 42.87 20.28
C ALA A 51 13.90 44.12 19.38
N GLN A 52 14.89 44.17 18.49
CA GLN A 52 15.07 45.30 17.58
C GLN A 52 13.95 45.38 16.53
N ARG A 53 13.52 44.24 15.98
CA ARG A 53 12.37 44.13 15.07
C ARG A 53 11.08 44.60 15.75
N ASN A 54 10.81 44.12 16.96
CA ASN A 54 9.62 44.52 17.73
C ASN A 54 9.63 46.01 18.10
N ALA A 55 10.81 46.63 18.19
CA ALA A 55 10.96 48.05 18.49
C ALA A 55 10.77 48.97 17.27
N ILE A 56 10.57 48.44 16.06
CA ILE A 56 10.23 49.26 14.90
C ILE A 56 8.87 49.90 15.15
N VAL A 57 8.84 51.22 15.24
CA VAL A 57 7.60 51.98 15.39
C VAL A 57 6.91 52.05 14.02
N ASN A 58 5.63 51.69 13.97
CA ASN A 58 4.80 51.76 12.76
C ASN A 58 5.44 51.07 11.53
N PRO A 59 5.82 49.79 11.60
CA PRO A 59 6.40 49.08 10.46
C PRO A 59 5.39 49.00 9.31
N ALA A 60 5.79 49.32 8.09
CA ALA A 60 4.91 49.19 6.93
C ALA A 60 4.50 47.71 6.70
N THR A 61 3.29 47.49 6.19
CA THR A 61 2.92 46.17 5.64
C THR A 61 3.84 45.85 4.46
N GLY A 62 4.36 44.63 4.40
CA GLY A 62 5.36 44.19 3.42
C GLY A 62 6.80 44.58 3.76
N LEU A 63 7.07 45.22 4.92
CA LEU A 63 8.44 45.51 5.36
C LEU A 63 9.21 44.19 5.54
N MET A 64 10.37 44.09 4.88
CA MET A 64 11.22 42.89 4.88
C MET A 64 12.49 43.10 5.71
N ILE A 65 12.81 42.15 6.59
CA ILE A 65 14.05 42.14 7.40
C ILE A 65 14.63 40.73 7.47
N PHE A 66 15.89 40.61 7.89
CA PHE A 66 16.48 39.35 8.33
C PHE A 66 16.54 39.33 9.85
N ASN A 67 15.83 38.38 10.47
CA ASN A 67 15.84 38.22 11.91
C ASN A 67 17.01 37.32 12.33
N THR A 68 17.94 37.86 13.09
CA THR A 68 19.17 37.15 13.48
C THR A 68 18.94 36.11 14.57
N ASP A 69 17.85 36.22 15.33
CA ASP A 69 17.52 35.25 16.39
C ASP A 69 16.88 33.99 15.80
N THR A 70 15.91 34.17 14.89
CA THR A 70 15.22 33.08 14.18
C THR A 70 15.99 32.57 12.96
N LYS A 71 16.96 33.36 12.48
CA LYS A 71 17.79 33.09 11.29
C LYS A 71 16.96 32.96 10.00
N THR A 72 15.87 33.72 9.92
CA THR A 72 14.96 33.73 8.78
C THR A 72 14.75 35.13 8.25
N ILE A 73 14.41 35.22 6.98
CA ILE A 73 13.79 36.43 6.41
C ILE A 73 12.38 36.53 7.00
N GLU A 74 11.94 37.71 7.42
CA GLU A 74 10.58 37.94 7.93
C GLU A 74 9.95 39.14 7.22
N PHE A 75 8.63 39.04 6.98
CA PHE A 75 7.82 40.12 6.43
C PHE A 75 6.71 40.52 7.39
N ASN A 76 6.41 41.81 7.48
CA ASN A 76 5.21 42.25 8.15
C ASN A 76 3.97 42.00 7.25
N ILE A 77 3.24 40.91 7.47
CA ILE A 77 1.97 40.63 6.78
C ILE A 77 0.77 41.27 7.46
N GLY A 78 0.98 41.83 8.66
CA GLY A 78 -0.03 42.55 9.42
C GLY A 78 -0.18 44.01 8.95
N THR A 79 -0.71 44.84 9.84
CA THR A 79 -0.85 46.29 9.60
C THR A 79 0.27 47.07 10.29
N THR A 80 0.32 48.36 10.01
CA THR A 80 1.24 49.29 10.68
C THR A 80 1.05 49.37 12.20
N PHE A 81 -0.17 49.18 12.68
CA PHE A 81 -0.50 49.28 14.12
C PHE A 81 -0.64 47.92 14.80
N ALA A 82 -0.71 46.84 14.03
CA ALA A 82 -0.72 45.46 14.52
C ALA A 82 0.15 44.61 13.58
N PRO A 83 1.49 44.71 13.71
CA PRO A 83 2.39 43.97 12.85
C PRO A 83 2.34 42.47 13.15
N ILE A 84 2.32 41.67 12.10
CA ILE A 84 2.44 40.21 12.17
C ILE A 84 3.68 39.87 11.36
N TRP A 85 4.71 39.40 12.05
CA TRP A 85 5.98 39.05 11.43
C TRP A 85 5.96 37.58 11.05
N ASP A 86 5.87 37.33 9.75
CA ASP A 86 5.78 36.00 9.19
C ASP A 86 7.15 35.61 8.59
N PRO A 87 7.75 34.50 9.02
CA PRO A 87 8.99 34.03 8.44
C PRO A 87 8.77 33.49 7.02
N VAL A 88 9.74 33.75 6.14
CA VAL A 88 9.87 32.99 4.91
C VAL A 88 10.31 31.59 5.27
N VAL A 89 9.34 30.69 5.34
CA VAL A 89 9.60 29.28 5.54
C VAL A 89 10.15 28.72 4.24
N THR A 90 11.47 28.52 4.18
CA THR A 90 12.05 27.65 3.17
C THR A 90 11.67 26.21 3.50
N ALA A 91 11.40 25.39 2.49
CA ALA A 91 10.87 24.03 2.65
C ALA A 91 11.68 23.09 3.57
N SER A 92 12.89 23.49 3.97
CA SER A 92 13.80 22.75 4.84
C SER A 92 13.64 23.01 6.34
N SER A 93 12.83 23.97 6.82
CA SER A 93 12.90 24.42 8.22
C SER A 93 11.71 24.11 9.14
N SER A 94 10.62 23.51 8.67
CA SER A 94 9.35 23.55 9.43
C SER A 94 8.64 22.23 9.67
N GLY A 95 9.15 21.09 9.21
CA GLY A 95 8.47 19.80 9.41
C GLY A 95 7.09 19.71 8.73
N LEU A 96 6.77 20.68 7.85
CA LEU A 96 5.50 20.74 7.12
C LEU A 96 5.38 19.70 6.02
N PHE A 97 6.50 19.08 5.63
CA PHE A 97 6.57 18.09 4.56
C PHE A 97 7.16 16.78 5.08
N TRP A 98 6.75 15.67 4.45
CA TRP A 98 7.42 14.39 4.65
C TRP A 98 8.68 14.33 3.78
N SER A 99 9.85 14.18 4.40
CA SER A 99 11.13 14.11 3.70
C SER A 99 11.30 12.78 2.94
N LEU A 100 12.06 12.81 1.83
CA LEU A 100 12.49 11.61 1.10
C LEU A 100 13.35 10.67 1.96
N THR A 101 14.03 11.20 2.97
CA THR A 101 14.82 10.42 3.93
C THR A 101 14.04 10.10 5.21
N GLY A 102 12.76 10.45 5.27
CA GLY A 102 11.94 10.36 6.48
C GLY A 102 12.16 11.52 7.46
N ASN A 103 11.20 11.67 8.38
CA ASN A 103 11.21 12.68 9.43
C ASN A 103 11.51 12.02 10.79
N ALA A 104 12.33 12.65 11.63
CA ALA A 104 12.59 12.23 13.01
C ALA A 104 11.67 12.95 14.01
N ALA A 105 11.56 12.42 15.23
CA ALA A 105 10.82 13.02 16.35
C ALA A 105 9.34 13.35 16.07
N THR A 106 8.63 12.50 15.31
CA THR A 106 7.21 12.66 15.02
C THR A 106 6.31 12.22 16.19
N ASN A 107 5.13 12.82 16.30
CA ASN A 107 4.02 12.38 17.16
C ASN A 107 2.87 11.86 16.29
N PRO A 108 2.54 10.55 16.32
CA PRO A 108 1.50 9.96 15.46
C PRO A 108 0.09 10.56 15.61
N ALA A 109 -0.21 11.26 16.71
CA ALA A 109 -1.51 11.91 16.89
C ALA A 109 -1.68 13.19 16.06
N VAL A 110 -0.58 13.83 15.65
CA VAL A 110 -0.59 15.13 14.95
C VAL A 110 0.29 15.17 13.70
N ASN A 111 1.23 14.25 13.55
CA ASN A 111 2.10 14.13 12.38
C ASN A 111 1.76 12.85 11.62
N PHE A 112 1.24 12.99 10.41
CA PHE A 112 0.87 11.86 9.56
C PHE A 112 0.93 12.26 8.09
N ILE A 113 1.02 11.25 7.23
CA ILE A 113 0.75 11.40 5.80
C ILE A 113 -0.73 11.07 5.60
N GLY A 114 -1.53 12.06 5.22
CA GLY A 114 -2.97 11.89 5.09
C GLY A 114 -3.72 13.19 4.90
N THR A 115 -5.03 13.09 4.99
CA THR A 115 -5.99 14.20 4.89
C THR A 115 -6.69 14.40 6.23
N THR A 116 -7.09 15.63 6.53
CA THR A 116 -7.91 15.97 7.73
C THR A 116 -9.39 16.17 7.39
N ASP A 117 -9.73 16.15 6.11
CA ASP A 117 -11.07 16.29 5.59
C ASP A 117 -11.59 14.97 5.01
N ALA A 118 -12.83 14.97 4.51
CA ALA A 118 -13.45 13.81 3.90
C ALA A 118 -12.97 13.57 2.46
N GLN A 119 -11.64 13.57 2.26
CA GLN A 119 -10.99 13.23 0.99
C GLN A 119 -10.07 12.01 1.17
N PRO A 120 -9.97 11.15 0.14
CA PRO A 120 -9.05 10.01 0.19
C PRO A 120 -7.59 10.45 0.07
N LEU A 121 -6.69 9.75 0.77
CA LEU A 121 -5.26 9.85 0.49
C LEU A 121 -4.95 9.03 -0.77
N VAL A 122 -4.29 9.63 -1.75
CA VAL A 122 -3.96 8.96 -3.02
C VAL A 122 -2.47 9.03 -3.33
N VAL A 123 -1.90 7.91 -3.78
CA VAL A 123 -0.55 7.82 -4.36
C VAL A 123 -0.67 7.66 -5.88
N ARG A 124 0.01 8.54 -6.62
CA ARG A 124 -0.02 8.59 -8.09
C ARG A 124 1.37 8.38 -8.69
N THR A 125 1.42 7.78 -9.88
CA THR A 125 2.59 7.81 -10.77
C THR A 125 2.14 8.20 -12.17
N SER A 126 2.89 9.11 -12.83
CA SER A 126 2.51 9.70 -14.13
C SER A 126 1.06 10.20 -14.15
N SER A 127 0.70 11.00 -13.13
CA SER A 127 -0.66 11.54 -12.93
C SER A 127 -1.79 10.51 -12.80
N THR A 128 -1.48 9.22 -12.72
CA THR A 128 -2.47 8.15 -12.63
C THR A 128 -2.44 7.55 -11.23
N GLU A 129 -3.62 7.37 -10.63
CA GLU A 129 -3.82 6.74 -9.32
C GLU A 129 -3.31 5.30 -9.29
N ARG A 130 -2.53 4.94 -8.26
CA ARG A 130 -2.00 3.59 -8.05
C ARG A 130 -2.48 2.98 -6.75
N LEU A 131 -2.55 3.79 -5.69
CA LEU A 131 -3.04 3.40 -4.39
C LEU A 131 -3.94 4.50 -3.83
N ARG A 132 -5.02 4.11 -3.17
CA ARG A 132 -5.83 5.01 -2.36
C ARG A 132 -6.14 4.43 -0.99
N VAL A 133 -6.29 5.31 -0.02
CA VAL A 133 -7.00 5.04 1.24
C VAL A 133 -8.29 5.83 1.18
N ALA A 134 -9.42 5.13 1.09
CA ALA A 134 -10.74 5.74 1.09
C ALA A 134 -11.03 6.40 2.43
N THR A 135 -11.95 7.38 2.43
CA THR A 135 -12.39 8.07 3.65
C THR A 135 -13.09 7.12 4.63
N THR A 136 -13.58 5.99 4.14
CA THR A 136 -14.21 4.90 4.89
C THR A 136 -13.22 3.84 5.38
N GLY A 137 -11.92 3.98 5.07
CA GLY A 137 -10.84 3.14 5.58
C GLY A 137 -10.36 2.04 4.62
N GLU A 138 -11.04 1.80 3.50
CA GLU A 138 -10.61 0.80 2.52
C GLU A 138 -9.37 1.24 1.75
N VAL A 139 -8.41 0.32 1.59
CA VAL A 139 -7.21 0.50 0.78
C VAL A 139 -7.44 -0.12 -0.60
N GLY A 140 -7.39 0.69 -1.64
CA GLY A 140 -7.43 0.24 -3.03
C GLY A 140 -6.05 0.28 -3.67
N ILE A 141 -5.61 -0.82 -4.29
CA ILE A 141 -4.41 -0.88 -5.15
C ILE A 141 -4.88 -1.20 -6.56
N GLY A 142 -4.59 -0.33 -7.52
CA GLY A 142 -5.06 -0.48 -8.90
C GLY A 142 -6.56 -0.25 -9.10
N THR A 143 -7.29 0.21 -8.07
CA THR A 143 -8.71 0.62 -8.15
C THR A 143 -8.91 1.98 -7.50
N ALA A 144 -9.66 2.85 -8.19
CA ALA A 144 -10.09 4.14 -7.66
C ALA A 144 -11.40 4.02 -6.84
N ALA A 145 -11.99 2.83 -6.73
CA ALA A 145 -13.26 2.59 -6.03
C ALA A 145 -13.24 1.20 -5.36
N PRO A 146 -12.43 1.00 -4.30
CA PRO A 146 -12.49 -0.21 -3.51
C PRO A 146 -13.91 -0.44 -3.01
N THR A 147 -14.34 -1.69 -3.06
CA THR A 147 -15.69 -2.11 -2.65
C THR A 147 -15.86 -1.86 -1.16
N ALA A 148 -16.94 -1.17 -0.77
CA ALA A 148 -17.23 -0.88 0.63
C ALA A 148 -17.24 -2.16 1.49
N GLY A 149 -16.60 -2.11 2.65
CA GLY A 149 -16.43 -3.25 3.56
C GLY A 149 -15.27 -4.20 3.20
N ARG A 150 -14.57 -3.99 2.07
CA ARG A 150 -13.31 -4.68 1.77
C ARG A 150 -12.13 -3.78 2.11
N LEU A 151 -11.54 -4.00 3.30
CA LEU A 151 -10.43 -3.16 3.79
C LEU A 151 -9.20 -3.14 2.86
N LEU A 152 -8.98 -4.18 2.06
CA LEU A 152 -7.96 -4.20 1.02
C LEU A 152 -8.54 -4.77 -0.28
N GLU A 153 -8.50 -3.98 -1.35
CA GLU A 153 -8.85 -4.42 -2.70
C GLU A 153 -7.66 -4.21 -3.65
N VAL A 154 -7.20 -5.28 -4.28
CA VAL A 154 -6.18 -5.22 -5.33
C VAL A 154 -6.82 -5.57 -6.66
N ALA A 155 -6.99 -4.56 -7.50
CA ALA A 155 -7.54 -4.70 -8.84
C ALA A 155 -6.42 -4.63 -9.89
N GLY A 156 -6.60 -5.38 -10.97
CA GLY A 156 -5.70 -5.39 -12.11
C GLY A 156 -6.38 -6.04 -13.31
N SER A 157 -5.64 -6.20 -14.41
CA SER A 157 -6.22 -6.64 -15.68
C SER A 157 -6.63 -8.11 -15.64
N ALA A 158 -7.77 -8.43 -16.26
CA ALA A 158 -8.17 -9.83 -16.45
C ALA A 158 -7.07 -10.63 -17.16
N GLY A 159 -6.79 -11.83 -16.67
CA GLY A 159 -5.72 -12.69 -17.20
C GLY A 159 -4.31 -12.36 -16.69
N ALA A 160 -4.13 -11.29 -15.90
CA ALA A 160 -2.89 -10.99 -15.18
C ALA A 160 -3.04 -11.32 -13.69
N ALA A 161 -1.98 -11.84 -13.08
CA ALA A 161 -1.98 -12.05 -11.63
C ALA A 161 -1.82 -10.70 -10.93
N ASN A 162 -2.80 -10.31 -10.11
CA ASN A 162 -2.81 -9.02 -9.42
C ASN A 162 -2.10 -9.07 -8.06
N VAL A 163 -2.11 -10.23 -7.41
CA VAL A 163 -1.45 -10.49 -6.13
C VAL A 163 -0.59 -11.74 -6.29
N ARG A 164 0.73 -11.60 -6.10
CA ARG A 164 1.66 -12.74 -6.04
C ARG A 164 2.04 -13.00 -4.58
N LEU A 165 1.70 -14.18 -4.08
CA LEU A 165 2.17 -14.70 -2.80
C LEU A 165 3.41 -15.58 -3.05
N GLY A 166 4.59 -14.98 -3.21
CA GLY A 166 5.81 -15.74 -3.50
C GLY A 166 7.07 -15.05 -3.02
N SER A 167 8.01 -15.81 -2.45
CA SER A 167 9.33 -15.32 -2.01
C SER A 167 10.15 -14.77 -3.19
N ALA A 168 11.02 -13.79 -2.92
CA ALA A 168 11.72 -12.94 -3.88
C ALA A 168 12.90 -13.63 -4.60
N SER A 169 12.67 -14.80 -5.20
CA SER A 169 13.59 -15.43 -6.16
C SER A 169 12.88 -15.76 -7.48
N GLY A 170 12.42 -14.70 -8.16
CA GLY A 170 12.64 -14.48 -9.60
C GLY A 170 12.17 -15.49 -10.67
N ALA A 171 11.54 -16.62 -10.35
CA ALA A 171 10.92 -17.46 -11.38
C ALA A 171 9.43 -17.11 -11.49
N ALA A 172 9.00 -16.74 -12.71
CA ALA A 172 7.63 -17.01 -13.14
C ALA A 172 7.42 -18.52 -13.07
N ASN A 173 6.25 -18.98 -12.62
CA ASN A 173 5.92 -20.40 -12.70
C ASN A 173 5.66 -20.73 -14.19
N ALA A 174 6.75 -20.95 -14.93
CA ALA A 174 6.78 -21.24 -16.36
C ALA A 174 6.72 -22.75 -16.63
N SER A 175 6.20 -23.54 -15.69
CA SER A 175 5.87 -24.94 -15.90
C SER A 175 4.36 -25.08 -15.94
N ALA A 176 3.87 -25.82 -16.94
CA ALA A 176 2.56 -26.44 -16.84
C ALA A 176 2.51 -27.20 -15.50
N TRP A 177 1.46 -26.93 -14.73
CA TRP A 177 1.09 -27.56 -13.45
C TRP A 177 1.76 -28.92 -13.18
N ALA A 178 2.64 -29.01 -12.17
CA ALA A 178 3.34 -30.24 -11.75
C ALA A 178 3.37 -30.37 -10.19
N PRO A 179 2.67 -31.36 -9.60
CA PRO A 179 2.18 -31.30 -8.21
C PRO A 179 3.13 -31.81 -7.10
N THR A 180 4.46 -31.74 -7.22
CA THR A 180 5.34 -32.47 -6.26
C THR A 180 6.41 -31.68 -5.49
N ALA A 181 6.43 -30.35 -5.53
CA ALA A 181 7.29 -29.62 -4.60
C ALA A 181 6.76 -28.20 -4.29
N ASN A 182 6.30 -27.99 -3.04
CA ASN A 182 6.01 -26.69 -2.41
C ASN A 182 4.62 -26.03 -2.59
N ASP A 183 3.63 -26.75 -3.09
CA ASP A 183 2.26 -26.24 -3.13
C ASP A 183 1.51 -26.40 -1.79
N GLY A 184 0.78 -25.35 -1.43
CA GLY A 184 -0.14 -25.35 -0.30
C GLY A 184 -1.41 -24.60 -0.72
N LEU A 185 -2.57 -25.09 -0.30
CA LEU A 185 -3.84 -24.41 -0.50
C LEU A 185 -3.85 -23.15 0.38
N VAL A 186 -4.13 -21.99 -0.20
CA VAL A 186 -4.40 -20.77 0.58
C VAL A 186 -5.89 -20.82 0.96
N THR A 187 -6.16 -21.03 2.24
CA THR A 187 -7.51 -20.99 2.81
C THR A 187 -7.63 -19.75 3.68
N ALA A 188 -8.78 -19.08 3.65
CA ALA A 188 -9.12 -18.09 4.68
C ALA A 188 -9.64 -18.81 5.93
N ASP A 189 -9.21 -18.42 7.12
CA ASP A 189 -9.87 -18.85 8.36
C ASP A 189 -11.13 -18.02 8.65
N ALA A 190 -11.79 -18.30 9.78
CA ALA A 190 -13.01 -17.60 10.19
C ALA A 190 -12.77 -16.11 10.52
N ASN A 191 -11.51 -15.70 10.72
CA ASN A 191 -11.10 -14.32 10.98
C ASN A 191 -10.66 -13.60 9.70
N GLY A 192 -10.57 -14.31 8.57
CA GLY A 192 -10.16 -13.76 7.28
C GLY A 192 -8.65 -13.84 7.00
N ASP A 193 -7.87 -14.52 7.85
CA ASP A 193 -6.44 -14.68 7.65
C ASP A 193 -6.15 -15.70 6.54
N LEU A 194 -5.28 -15.34 5.59
CA LEU A 194 -4.87 -16.22 4.49
C LEU A 194 -3.77 -17.17 4.95
N LEU A 195 -4.13 -18.43 5.21
CA LEU A 195 -3.22 -19.46 5.70
C LEU A 195 -2.78 -20.37 4.55
N LYS A 196 -1.47 -20.55 4.36
CA LYS A 196 -0.94 -21.61 3.48
C LYS A 196 -1.03 -22.94 4.22
N ARG A 197 -2.00 -23.78 3.85
CA ARG A 197 -2.12 -25.15 4.34
C ARG A 197 -1.45 -26.11 3.38
N SER A 198 -0.77 -27.15 3.86
CA SER A 198 -0.29 -28.20 2.97
C SER A 198 -1.50 -28.88 2.32
N ALA A 199 -1.37 -29.28 1.03
CA ALA A 199 -2.44 -30.01 0.36
C ALA A 199 -2.84 -31.28 1.14
N GLY A 200 -1.86 -31.94 1.78
CA GLY A 200 -2.10 -33.09 2.67
C GLY A 200 -2.95 -32.76 3.90
N ALA A 201 -2.79 -31.59 4.52
CA ALA A 201 -3.58 -31.18 5.69
C ALA A 201 -5.03 -30.80 5.35
N VAL A 202 -5.34 -30.51 4.08
CA VAL A 202 -6.71 -30.21 3.63
C VAL A 202 -7.37 -31.47 3.08
N VAL A 203 -6.68 -32.27 2.28
CA VAL A 203 -7.26 -33.45 1.64
C VAL A 203 -7.38 -34.64 2.61
N GLY A 204 -6.41 -34.80 3.53
CA GLY A 204 -6.39 -35.91 4.50
C GLY A 204 -7.52 -35.90 5.54
N SER A 205 -8.36 -34.86 5.58
CA SER A 205 -9.51 -34.75 6.49
C SER A 205 -10.88 -34.91 5.79
N VAL A 206 -10.94 -34.93 4.46
CA VAL A 206 -12.22 -34.90 3.72
C VAL A 206 -12.30 -35.83 2.50
N ALA A 207 -11.21 -36.50 2.10
CA ALA A 207 -11.25 -37.40 0.94
C ALA A 207 -10.23 -38.56 1.03
N TRP A 208 -10.55 -39.65 0.34
CA TRP A 208 -9.61 -40.73 0.05
C TRP A 208 -8.78 -40.42 -1.21
N LEU A 209 -7.46 -40.53 -1.10
CA LEU A 209 -6.55 -40.33 -2.24
C LEU A 209 -6.61 -41.51 -3.21
N LYS A 210 -6.47 -41.25 -4.52
CA LYS A 210 -6.47 -42.28 -5.58
C LYS A 210 -5.36 -43.33 -5.42
N THR A 211 -4.29 -42.99 -4.71
CA THR A 211 -3.14 -43.86 -4.42
C THR A 211 -3.17 -44.44 -2.99
N GLY A 212 -4.25 -44.20 -2.24
CA GLY A 212 -4.33 -44.47 -0.81
C GLY A 212 -3.74 -43.35 0.04
N ASN A 213 -4.24 -43.22 1.28
CA ASN A 213 -3.69 -42.31 2.28
C ASN A 213 -2.43 -42.99 2.86
N GLY A 214 -1.25 -42.39 2.70
CA GLY A 214 0.02 -42.96 3.16
C GLY A 214 0.53 -42.25 4.42
N GLY A 215 0.58 -42.97 5.54
CA GLY A 215 1.02 -42.48 6.84
C GLY A 215 1.05 -43.63 7.87
N ALA A 216 1.80 -43.47 8.97
CA ALA A 216 1.73 -44.41 10.08
C ALA A 216 0.47 -44.11 10.89
N PHE A 217 -0.59 -44.88 10.67
CA PHE A 217 -1.90 -44.61 11.25
C PHE A 217 -2.18 -45.50 12.46
N THR A 218 -2.90 -44.95 13.44
CA THR A 218 -3.48 -45.70 14.56
C THR A 218 -4.83 -46.28 14.11
N ASP A 219 -5.04 -47.57 14.31
CA ASP A 219 -6.26 -48.27 13.88
C ASP A 219 -7.53 -47.63 14.51
N GLY A 220 -8.54 -47.37 13.67
CA GLY A 220 -9.91 -47.07 14.12
C GLY A 220 -10.40 -45.62 14.16
N VAL A 221 -9.56 -44.59 14.02
CA VAL A 221 -10.03 -43.18 14.16
C VAL A 221 -9.86 -42.34 12.88
N ASP A 222 -8.81 -42.61 12.09
CA ASP A 222 -8.39 -41.70 11.03
C ASP A 222 -8.53 -42.28 9.59
N ASN A 223 -8.96 -43.54 9.44
CA ASN A 223 -8.93 -44.27 8.16
C ASN A 223 -10.26 -44.97 7.81
N LEU A 224 -11.32 -44.20 7.56
CA LEU A 224 -12.60 -44.80 7.16
C LEU A 224 -12.86 -44.65 5.66
N MET A 225 -12.67 -45.72 4.87
CA MET A 225 -13.38 -45.87 3.58
C MET A 225 -14.76 -46.41 3.89
N GLY A 226 -15.74 -45.53 4.11
CA GLY A 226 -17.08 -45.99 4.45
C GLY A 226 -17.99 -44.90 4.99
N THR A 227 -19.10 -45.33 5.57
CA THR A 227 -20.08 -44.49 6.24
C THR A 227 -19.99 -44.70 7.75
N THR A 228 -20.28 -43.66 8.54
CA THR A 228 -20.44 -43.78 10.01
C THR A 228 -21.87 -44.12 10.41
N SER A 229 -22.80 -44.14 9.45
CA SER A 229 -24.19 -44.57 9.62
C SER A 229 -24.39 -46.03 9.20
N ASN A 230 -25.54 -46.62 9.55
CA ASN A 230 -25.95 -47.97 9.12
C ASN A 230 -26.36 -48.05 7.62
N ALA A 231 -25.87 -47.11 6.81
CA ALA A 231 -26.06 -47.13 5.37
C ALA A 231 -25.02 -48.04 4.70
N PRO A 232 -25.36 -48.69 3.59
CA PRO A 232 -24.44 -49.52 2.83
C PRO A 232 -23.42 -48.68 2.05
N LEU A 233 -22.15 -49.10 2.05
CA LEU A 233 -21.13 -48.56 1.15
C LEU A 233 -21.22 -49.29 -0.20
N ASN A 234 -21.46 -48.56 -1.30
CA ASN A 234 -21.47 -49.13 -2.65
C ASN A 234 -20.19 -48.75 -3.41
N VAL A 235 -19.54 -49.73 -4.02
CA VAL A 235 -18.52 -49.55 -5.06
C VAL A 235 -19.21 -49.62 -6.41
N ILE A 236 -19.18 -48.51 -7.15
CA ILE A 236 -19.86 -48.35 -8.44
C ILE A 236 -18.83 -48.40 -9.57
N VAL A 237 -19.11 -49.18 -10.62
CA VAL A 237 -18.33 -49.23 -11.86
C VAL A 237 -19.28 -48.93 -13.02
N ASN A 238 -18.93 -47.94 -13.85
CA ASN A 238 -19.75 -47.51 -14.99
C ASN A 238 -21.22 -47.22 -14.62
N GLY A 239 -21.46 -46.59 -13.47
CA GLY A 239 -22.82 -46.27 -12.98
C GLY A 239 -23.60 -47.46 -12.39
N ALA A 240 -23.06 -48.68 -12.42
CA ALA A 240 -23.69 -49.87 -11.82
C ALA A 240 -22.97 -50.32 -10.54
N ARG A 241 -23.73 -50.89 -9.59
CA ARG A 241 -23.18 -51.47 -8.36
C ARG A 241 -22.34 -52.70 -8.70
N ALA A 242 -21.03 -52.63 -8.46
CA ALA A 242 -20.12 -53.76 -8.61
C ALA A 242 -19.92 -54.52 -7.29
N MET A 243 -19.90 -53.79 -6.17
CA MET A 243 -19.77 -54.36 -4.83
C MET A 243 -20.53 -53.49 -3.83
N ARG A 244 -21.05 -54.11 -2.78
CA ARG A 244 -21.76 -53.43 -1.69
C ARG A 244 -21.42 -54.07 -0.36
N PHE A 245 -21.05 -53.23 0.59
CA PHE A 245 -20.83 -53.59 1.98
C PHE A 245 -22.05 -53.13 2.77
N GLU A 246 -22.84 -54.07 3.28
CA GLU A 246 -24.02 -53.78 4.09
C GLU A 246 -23.68 -53.98 5.56
N PRO A 247 -23.55 -52.91 6.36
CA PRO A 247 -23.28 -53.05 7.78
C PRO A 247 -24.47 -53.69 8.51
N ASN A 248 -24.18 -54.56 9.47
CA ASN A 248 -25.14 -55.06 10.47
C ASN A 248 -24.53 -54.90 11.87
N ALA A 249 -25.32 -55.17 12.92
CA ALA A 249 -24.89 -55.02 14.31
C ALA A 249 -23.69 -55.88 14.72
N THR A 250 -23.41 -56.98 14.01
CA THR A 250 -22.37 -57.96 14.37
C THR A 250 -21.35 -58.25 13.27
N SER A 251 -21.75 -58.27 11.99
CA SER A 251 -20.82 -58.39 10.85
C SER A 251 -21.47 -57.89 9.55
N ALA A 252 -20.68 -57.24 8.69
CA ALA A 252 -21.16 -56.73 7.42
C ALA A 252 -21.41 -57.88 6.42
N ASN A 253 -22.44 -57.73 5.59
CA ASN A 253 -22.60 -58.56 4.41
C ASN A 253 -21.81 -57.96 3.24
N ILE A 254 -21.17 -58.81 2.45
CA ILE A 254 -20.41 -58.42 1.26
C ILE A 254 -21.16 -58.95 0.04
N ILE A 255 -21.65 -58.05 -0.82
CA ILE A 255 -22.47 -58.39 -1.98
C ILE A 255 -21.77 -57.90 -3.25
N GLY A 256 -21.13 -58.80 -3.99
CA GLY A 256 -20.50 -58.54 -5.29
C GLY A 256 -21.38 -58.97 -6.48
N GLY A 257 -21.05 -58.48 -7.68
CA GLY A 257 -21.65 -58.91 -8.94
C GLY A 257 -22.88 -58.09 -9.36
N PHE A 258 -23.88 -58.76 -9.95
CA PHE A 258 -25.11 -58.14 -10.47
C PHE A 258 -25.85 -57.30 -9.40
N ASN A 259 -26.45 -56.18 -9.82
CA ASN A 259 -27.12 -55.25 -8.91
C ASN A 259 -28.40 -55.83 -8.26
N GLY A 260 -28.93 -56.94 -8.77
CA GLY A 260 -30.02 -57.69 -8.16
C GLY A 260 -29.61 -58.65 -7.05
N ASN A 261 -28.31 -58.92 -6.85
CA ASN A 261 -27.86 -59.79 -5.77
C ASN A 261 -28.26 -59.20 -4.41
N SER A 262 -28.83 -60.03 -3.56
CA SER A 262 -29.27 -59.68 -2.20
C SER A 262 -29.04 -60.84 -1.26
N VAL A 263 -28.81 -60.52 0.01
CA VAL A 263 -28.82 -61.50 1.09
C VAL A 263 -30.21 -61.54 1.73
N THR A 264 -30.61 -62.70 2.22
CA THR A 264 -31.87 -62.84 2.97
C THR A 264 -31.86 -61.91 4.19
N ALA A 265 -33.00 -61.29 4.50
CA ALA A 265 -33.13 -60.40 5.64
C ALA A 265 -32.67 -61.09 6.94
N GLY A 266 -31.86 -60.40 7.74
CA GLY A 266 -31.31 -60.91 8.99
C GLY A 266 -30.06 -61.80 8.84
N ALA A 267 -29.62 -62.12 7.61
CA ALA A 267 -28.32 -62.74 7.40
C ALA A 267 -27.21 -61.78 7.83
N VAL A 268 -26.20 -62.30 8.53
CA VAL A 268 -25.05 -61.54 9.03
C VAL A 268 -23.76 -62.25 8.60
N GLY A 269 -22.80 -61.50 8.07
CA GLY A 269 -21.50 -62.03 7.62
C GLY A 269 -21.59 -62.84 6.32
N ALA A 270 -22.67 -62.70 5.55
CA ALA A 270 -22.83 -63.36 4.27
C ALA A 270 -21.91 -62.74 3.22
N THR A 271 -21.31 -63.58 2.38
CA THR A 271 -20.49 -63.14 1.25
C THR A 271 -21.06 -63.71 -0.05
N ILE A 272 -21.48 -62.82 -0.95
CA ILE A 272 -21.77 -63.13 -2.34
C ILE A 272 -20.57 -62.65 -3.15
N ALA A 273 -19.73 -63.59 -3.60
CA ALA A 273 -18.48 -63.29 -4.30
C ALA A 273 -18.67 -62.87 -5.78
N GLY A 274 -19.91 -62.89 -6.29
CA GLY A 274 -20.26 -62.60 -7.68
C GLY A 274 -21.59 -63.26 -8.07
N GLY A 275 -21.91 -63.25 -9.38
CA GLY A 275 -23.14 -63.84 -9.92
C GLY A 275 -24.13 -62.80 -10.46
N GLY A 276 -25.01 -63.27 -11.33
CA GLY A 276 -26.03 -62.55 -12.09
C GLY A 276 -26.69 -63.52 -13.06
#